data_AF-A0AAV5TB52-F1
#
_entry.id   AF-A0AAV5TB52-F1
#
_cell.length_a   1.000
_cell.length_b   1.000
_cell.length_c   1.000
_cell.angle_alpha   90.00
_cell.angle_beta   90.00
_cell.angle_gamma   90.00
#
_symmetry.space_group_name_H-M   'P 1'
#
loop_
_entity.id
_entity.type
_entity.pdbx_description
1 polymer ?
#
loop_
_entity_poly.entity_id
_entity_poly.type
_entity_poly.pdbx_seq_one_letter_code
_entity_poly.pdbx_strand_id
1 'polypeptide(L)'
;GSLISKAEVWSKRVPSKRKRRMSDPPSKKSKNSCTITMNIGSMKNKDPERTSPVHHFNGLAWRLLVAPWKVQQPGGRKDIILICDSEGKSELWRALTDITMHVTH
;
A
#
# COMPACT_ATOMS: atom_id res chain seq x y z
N GLY A 1 4.86 -6.10 23.39
CA GLY A 1 5.11 -6.47 21.98
C GLY A 1 4.65 -5.32 21.11
N SER A 2 5.49 -4.87 20.18
CA SER A 2 5.19 -3.79 19.24
C SER A 2 4.86 -4.45 17.91
N LEU A 3 3.65 -4.23 17.38
CA LEU A 3 3.22 -4.84 16.13
C LEU A 3 3.70 -3.99 14.95
N ILE A 4 4.52 -4.57 14.07
CA ILE A 4 4.94 -3.90 12.82
C ILE A 4 4.24 -4.63 11.67
N SER A 5 3.49 -3.88 10.87
CA SER A 5 2.88 -4.41 9.64
C SER A 5 3.61 -3.83 8.43
N LYS A 6 4.03 -4.70 7.52
CA LYS A 6 4.68 -4.37 6.24
C LYS A 6 3.78 -4.82 5.10
N ALA A 7 3.54 -3.95 4.13
CA ALA A 7 2.85 -4.32 2.89
C ALA A 7 3.79 -4.06 1.69
N GLU A 8 3.97 -5.05 0.81
CA GLU A 8 4.71 -4.93 -0.44
C GLU A 8 3.76 -5.03 -1.64
N VAL A 9 3.86 -4.06 -2.55
CA VAL A 9 2.88 -3.84 -3.63
C VAL A 9 3.55 -4.03 -5.00
N TRP A 10 3.05 -4.93 -5.86
CA TRP A 10 3.61 -5.27 -7.18
C TRP A 10 2.66 -4.93 -8.33
N SER A 11 3.17 -4.50 -9.49
CA SER A 11 2.33 -4.23 -10.67
C SER A 11 2.96 -4.72 -11.98
N LYS A 12 2.14 -5.30 -12.86
CA LYS A 12 2.52 -5.75 -14.20
C LYS A 12 2.26 -4.63 -15.22
N ARG A 13 3.32 -4.13 -15.87
CA ARG A 13 3.21 -3.16 -16.97
C ARG A 13 2.73 -3.85 -18.26
N VAL A 14 1.74 -3.24 -18.94
CA VAL A 14 1.31 -3.64 -20.29
C VAL A 14 2.26 -2.97 -21.31
N PRO A 15 2.82 -3.70 -22.31
CA PRO A 15 3.74 -3.09 -23.27
C PRO A 15 2.98 -2.20 -24.27
N SER A 16 3.23 -0.90 -24.22
CA SER A 16 2.83 0.05 -25.27
C SER A 16 3.76 -0.09 -26.47
N LYS A 17 3.25 -0.58 -27.61
CA LYS A 17 4.00 -0.60 -28.88
C LYS A 17 4.00 0.80 -29.51
N ARG A 18 5.09 1.57 -29.37
CA ARG A 18 5.34 2.71 -30.29
C ARG A 18 6.84 2.98 -30.50
N LYS A 19 7.24 2.82 -31.78
CA LYS A 19 8.42 3.30 -32.53
C LYS A 19 9.81 3.36 -31.86
N ARG A 20 10.71 2.56 -32.44
CA ARG A 20 12.18 2.57 -32.27
C ARG A 20 12.77 3.99 -32.47
N ARG A 21 13.36 4.56 -31.43
CA ARG A 21 14.51 5.49 -31.52
C ARG A 21 15.63 4.93 -30.65
N MET A 22 16.86 5.21 -31.07
CA MET A 22 18.11 4.59 -30.58
C MET A 22 18.21 4.58 -29.05
N SER A 23 18.74 3.46 -28.57
CA SER A 23 18.80 3.04 -27.17
C SER A 23 19.75 3.89 -26.31
N ASP A 24 19.17 4.58 -25.34
CA ASP A 24 19.86 4.99 -24.12
C ASP A 24 20.42 3.76 -23.36
N PRO A 25 21.53 3.89 -22.62
CA PRO A 25 22.11 2.80 -21.84
C PRO A 25 21.09 2.23 -20.84
N PRO A 26 21.21 0.94 -20.45
CA PRO A 26 20.18 0.24 -19.68
C PRO A 26 19.85 1.01 -18.42
N SER A 27 18.68 1.66 -18.43
CA SER A 27 18.20 2.43 -17.30
C SER A 27 18.12 1.49 -16.10
N LYS A 28 18.69 1.94 -14.98
CA LYS A 28 18.63 1.28 -13.67
C LYS A 28 17.25 0.67 -13.49
N LYS A 29 17.18 -0.66 -13.37
CA LYS A 29 15.94 -1.44 -13.17
C LYS A 29 15.01 -0.65 -12.25
N SER A 30 13.94 -0.09 -12.80
CA SER A 30 12.98 0.67 -12.00
C SER A 30 12.45 -0.27 -10.92
N LYS A 31 12.57 0.10 -9.65
CA LYS A 31 11.91 -0.62 -8.56
C LYS A 31 10.41 -0.61 -8.87
N ASN A 32 9.89 -1.75 -9.31
CA ASN A 32 8.47 -1.97 -9.57
C ASN A 32 7.73 -2.40 -8.30
N SER A 33 8.29 -2.13 -7.12
CA SER A 33 7.65 -2.39 -5.84
C SER A 33 7.79 -1.20 -4.91
N CYS A 34 6.78 -1.05 -4.05
CA CYS A 34 6.76 -0.10 -2.95
C CYS A 34 6.54 -0.88 -1.65
N THR A 35 7.26 -0.50 -0.60
CA THR A 35 7.07 -1.05 0.75
C THR A 35 6.55 0.05 1.66
N ILE A 36 5.38 -0.18 2.25
CA ILE A 36 4.81 0.69 3.27
C ILE A 36 5.00 -0.02 4.61
N THR A 37 5.64 0.67 5.57
CA THR A 37 5.87 0.14 6.92
C THR A 37 5.16 1.04 7.92
N MET A 38 4.44 0.43 8.86
CA MET A 38 3.76 1.14 9.93
C MET A 38 4.02 0.46 11.27
N ASN A 39 4.54 1.23 12.22
CA ASN A 39 4.74 0.79 13.60
C ASN A 39 3.47 1.04 14.40
N ILE A 40 2.81 -0.04 14.82
CA ILE A 40 1.60 -0.01 15.61
C ILE A 40 1.99 -0.41 17.03
N GLY A 41 2.11 0.59 17.91
CA GLY A 41 2.27 0.33 19.34
C GLY A 41 1.06 -0.43 19.91
N SER A 42 1.03 -0.59 21.24
CA SER A 42 -0.11 -1.20 21.92
C SER A 42 -1.40 -0.42 21.66
N MET A 43 -2.15 -0.87 20.66
CA MET A 43 -3.43 -0.27 20.27
C MET A 43 -4.59 -0.99 20.95
N LYS A 44 -5.44 -0.24 21.65
CA LYS A 44 -6.65 -0.71 22.34
C LYS A 44 -7.88 -0.55 21.44
N ASN A 45 -8.97 -1.24 21.76
CA ASN A 45 -10.21 -1.16 20.98
C ASN A 45 -10.86 0.23 20.95
N LYS A 46 -10.52 1.10 21.92
CA LYS A 46 -11.00 2.49 21.99
C LYS A 46 -10.06 3.48 21.32
N ASP A 47 -8.90 3.03 20.84
CA ASP A 47 -7.95 3.92 20.21
C ASP A 47 -8.47 4.33 18.83
N PRO A 48 -8.21 5.59 18.42
CA PRO A 48 -8.61 6.04 17.10
C PRO A 48 -7.87 5.25 16.01
N GLU A 49 -8.48 5.18 14.83
CA GLU A 49 -7.82 4.62 13.64
C GLU A 49 -6.50 5.35 13.37
N ARG A 50 -5.49 4.61 12.91
CA ARG A 50 -4.17 5.17 12.61
C ARG A 50 -3.86 5.00 11.14
N THR A 51 -3.28 6.02 10.53
CA THR A 51 -2.84 5.99 9.13
C THR A 51 -1.33 6.07 9.03
N SER A 52 -0.76 5.41 8.02
CA SER A 52 0.62 5.63 7.61
C SER A 52 0.75 6.95 6.85
N PRO A 53 1.98 7.47 6.68
CA PRO A 53 2.26 8.46 5.64
C PRO A 53 1.79 7.98 4.26
N VAL A 54 1.56 8.94 3.37
CA VAL A 54 1.21 8.66 1.97
C VAL A 54 2.47 8.29 1.19
N HIS A 55 2.42 7.16 0.49
CA HIS A 55 3.47 6.68 -0.39
C HIS A 55 3.00 6.73 -1.84
N HIS A 56 3.80 7.34 -2.71
CA HIS A 56 3.49 7.41 -4.12
C HIS A 56 4.07 6.22 -4.88
N PHE A 57 3.20 5.45 -5.52
CA PHE A 57 3.58 4.30 -6.33
C PHE A 57 2.70 4.19 -7.57
N ASN A 58 3.32 4.03 -8.74
CA ASN A 58 2.66 4.07 -10.04
C ASN A 58 1.77 5.31 -10.28
N GLY A 59 2.19 6.45 -9.74
CA GLY A 59 1.44 7.71 -9.85
C GLY A 59 0.09 7.68 -9.14
N LEU A 60 -0.04 6.86 -8.11
CA LEU A 60 -1.19 6.80 -7.21
C LEU A 60 -0.68 6.98 -5.77
N ALA A 61 -1.54 7.52 -4.90
CA ALA A 61 -1.25 7.72 -3.50
C ALA A 61 -1.72 6.49 -2.70
N TRP A 62 -0.83 5.86 -1.95
CA TRP A 62 -1.10 4.66 -1.17
C TRP A 62 -0.83 4.91 0.31
N ARG A 63 -1.68 4.39 1.20
CA ARG A 63 -1.45 4.44 2.65
C ARG A 63 -2.08 3.23 3.35
N LEU A 64 -1.50 2.83 4.48
CA LEU A 64 -2.09 1.84 5.37
C LEU A 64 -2.99 2.55 6.38
N LEU A 65 -4.12 1.93 6.68
CA LEU A 65 -5.04 2.29 7.76
C LEU A 65 -5.15 1.09 8.69
N VAL A 66 -4.99 1.35 9.98
CA VAL A 66 -5.18 0.35 11.03
C VAL A 66 -6.33 0.81 11.89
N ALA A 67 -7.41 0.02 11.90
CA ALA A 67 -8.62 0.35 12.64
C ALA A 67 -8.91 -0.74 13.70
N PRO A 68 -9.43 -0.36 14.87
CA PRO A 68 -9.99 -1.34 15.78
C PRO A 68 -11.20 -2.00 15.12
N TRP A 69 -11.34 -3.31 15.24
CA TRP A 69 -12.51 -4.01 14.70
C TRP A 69 -13.77 -3.51 15.40
N LYS A 70 -14.74 -2.98 14.63
CA LYS A 70 -15.91 -2.26 15.18
C LYS A 70 -16.92 -3.17 15.89
N VAL A 71 -16.89 -4.48 15.63
CA VAL A 71 -17.76 -5.43 16.34
C VAL A 71 -17.10 -5.79 17.67
N GLN A 72 -17.81 -5.59 18.78
CA GLN A 72 -17.37 -6.00 20.12
C GLN A 72 -17.38 -7.54 20.25
N GLN A 73 -16.54 -8.22 19.48
CA GLN A 73 -16.27 -9.64 19.70
C GLN A 73 -15.13 -9.78 20.71
N PRO A 74 -15.27 -10.70 21.69
CA PRO A 74 -14.16 -11.07 22.55
C PRO A 74 -13.05 -11.67 21.64
N GLY A 75 -11.92 -10.97 21.55
CA GLY A 75 -10.82 -11.38 20.67
C GLY A 75 -10.01 -10.24 20.05
N GLY A 76 -10.44 -8.97 20.17
CA GLY A 76 -9.58 -7.81 19.92
C GLY A 76 -8.90 -7.78 18.54
N ARG A 77 -9.64 -8.14 17.48
CA ARG A 77 -9.13 -8.08 16.11
C ARG A 77 -8.88 -6.64 15.69
N LYS A 78 -7.93 -6.45 14.79
CA LYS A 78 -7.61 -5.16 14.16
C LYS A 78 -7.68 -5.34 12.66
N ASP A 79 -8.28 -4.36 11.99
CA ASP A 79 -8.30 -4.30 10.54
C ASP A 79 -7.04 -3.60 10.04
N ILE A 80 -6.41 -4.19 9.03
CA ILE A 80 -5.35 -3.55 8.26
C ILE A 80 -5.90 -3.35 6.85
N ILE A 81 -6.09 -2.09 6.47
CA ILE A 81 -6.70 -1.68 5.22
C ILE A 81 -5.64 -0.94 4.39
N LEU A 82 -5.44 -1.36 3.14
CA LEU A 82 -4.63 -0.61 2.19
C LEU A 82 -5.55 0.33 1.39
N ILE A 83 -5.30 1.63 1.50
CA ILE A 83 -6.06 2.66 0.80
C ILE A 83 -5.23 3.11 -0.41
N CYS A 84 -5.87 3.10 -1.58
CA CYS A 84 -5.35 3.72 -2.80
C CYS A 84 -6.23 4.93 -3.14
N ASP A 85 -5.63 6.11 -3.18
CA ASP A 85 -6.25 7.33 -3.63
C ASP A 85 -5.71 7.69 -5.02
N SER A 86 -6.61 8.12 -5.89
CA SER A 86 -6.27 8.55 -7.23
C SER A 86 -5.91 10.01 -7.36
N GLU A 87 -6.09 10.81 -6.30
CA GLU A 87 -5.83 12.26 -6.26
C GLU A 87 -6.07 12.95 -7.61
N GLY A 88 -7.34 13.18 -7.95
CA GLY A 88 -7.72 13.96 -9.13
C GLY A 88 -7.79 13.19 -10.46
N LYS A 89 -7.70 11.85 -10.48
CA LYS A 89 -8.11 11.08 -11.67
C LYS A 89 -9.65 10.98 -11.73
N SER A 90 -10.19 11.04 -12.95
CA SER A 90 -11.64 10.95 -13.22
C SER A 90 -12.26 9.68 -12.61
N GLU A 91 -13.58 9.63 -12.44
CA GLU A 91 -14.33 8.54 -11.79
C GLU A 91 -14.13 7.12 -12.41
N LEU A 92 -13.37 6.99 -13.50
CA LEU A 92 -13.13 5.74 -14.23
C LEU A 92 -11.65 5.34 -14.20
N TRP A 93 -11.14 4.95 -13.03
CA TRP A 93 -9.81 4.36 -12.90
C TRP A 93 -9.85 3.02 -12.17
N ARG A 94 -8.86 2.17 -12.46
CA ARG A 94 -8.64 0.90 -11.77
C ARG A 94 -7.15 0.74 -11.53
N ALA A 95 -6.77 0.44 -10.30
CA ALA A 95 -5.43 -0.01 -9.96
C ALA A 95 -5.42 -1.53 -9.84
N LEU A 96 -4.45 -2.18 -10.48
CA LEU A 96 -4.18 -3.61 -10.32
C LEU A 96 -2.82 -3.76 -9.65
N THR A 97 -2.82 -4.42 -8.51
CA THR A 97 -1.62 -4.59 -7.73
C THR A 97 -1.66 -5.86 -6.89
N ASP A 98 -0.53 -6.58 -6.81
CA ASP A 98 -0.37 -7.70 -5.88
C ASP A 98 0.13 -7.14 -4.54
N ILE A 99 -0.39 -7.66 -3.43
CA ILE A 99 -0.07 -7.17 -2.08
C ILE A 99 0.46 -8.34 -1.26
N THR A 100 1.65 -8.17 -0.67
CA THR A 100 2.20 -9.09 0.31
C THR A 100 2.22 -8.41 1.67
N MET A 101 1.51 -8.95 2.65
CA MET A 101 1.45 -8.39 4.00
C MET A 101 2.22 -9.26 4.99
N HIS A 102 3.15 -8.65 5.74
CA HIS A 102 3.86 -9.28 6.83
C HIS A 102 3.54 -8.56 8.13
N VAL A 103 3.04 -9.30 9.12
CA VAL A 103 2.80 -8.79 10.48
C VAL A 103 3.83 -9.43 11.41
N THR A 104 4.59 -8.61 12.14
CA THR A 104 5.57 -9.05 13.12
C THR A 104 5.14 -8.60 14.52
N HIS A 105 5.23 -9.50 15.51
CA HIS A 105 4.77 -9.33 16.89
C HIS A 105 5.89 -8.91 17.87
#